data_AF-A0A8E2IVL1-F1
#
_entry.id   AF-A0A8E2IVL1-F1
#
_cell.length_a   1.000
_cell.length_b   1.000
_cell.length_c   1.000
_cell.angle_alpha   90.00
_cell.angle_beta   90.00
_cell.angle_gamma   90.00
#
_symmetry.space_group_name_H-M   'P 1'
#
loop_
_entity.id
_entity.type
_entity.pdbx_description
1 polymer ?
#
loop_
_entity_poly.entity_id
_entity_poly.type
_entity_poly.pdbx_seq_one_letter_code
_entity_poly.pdbx_strand_id
1 'polypeptide(L)'
;MTHAHAEPRINETATRARAGLLNIISAITIALLLMRPETDPVIIIGPLVLFDMLAAAATGLTPFSPTGVLGTALTMGIRPVWKPTRPKRFAWLLGGSLAATCLAMRLFGASPLALAAVVAVCFVLTWLEATLGFCVGCYLHKLIWGCEECEVRYVREIAPRPALNPESPAINLESRA
;
A
#
# COMPACT_ATOMS: atom_id res chain seq x y z
N MET A 1 29.80 -9.15 -10.17
CA MET A 1 29.21 -8.28 -9.14
C MET A 1 27.72 -8.51 -9.20
N THR A 2 27.19 -9.37 -8.33
CA THR A 2 25.75 -9.59 -8.24
C THR A 2 25.14 -8.30 -7.71
N HIS A 3 24.23 -7.68 -8.48
CA HIS A 3 23.50 -6.50 -8.04
C HIS A 3 22.65 -6.89 -6.83
N ALA A 4 23.23 -6.78 -5.63
CA ALA A 4 22.49 -6.82 -4.39
C ALA A 4 21.34 -5.81 -4.54
N HIS A 5 20.11 -6.29 -4.44
CA HIS A 5 18.91 -5.49 -4.63
C HIS A 5 18.89 -4.35 -3.60
N ALA A 6 19.43 -3.19 -3.97
CA ALA A 6 19.55 -2.03 -3.10
C ALA A 6 18.21 -1.30 -2.94
N GLU A 7 17.25 -1.51 -3.85
CA GLU A 7 15.94 -0.86 -3.74
C GLU A 7 15.09 -1.51 -2.62
N PRO A 8 14.50 -0.69 -1.72
CA PRO A 8 13.54 -1.18 -0.74
C PRO A 8 12.43 -1.97 -1.41
N ARG A 9 12.03 -3.09 -0.80
CA ARG A 9 10.93 -3.94 -1.30
C ARG A 9 9.76 -3.96 -0.34
N ILE A 10 8.59 -4.23 -0.90
CA ILE A 10 7.32 -4.20 -0.19
C ILE A 10 6.52 -5.47 -0.40
N ASN A 11 5.76 -5.86 0.62
CA ASN A 11 4.94 -7.06 0.59
C ASN A 11 3.67 -6.83 -0.24
N GLU A 12 3.66 -7.34 -1.47
CA GLU A 12 2.54 -7.21 -2.40
C GLU A 12 1.25 -7.84 -1.87
N THR A 13 1.36 -8.93 -1.11
CA THR A 13 0.20 -9.57 -0.48
C THR A 13 -0.52 -8.60 0.46
N ALA A 14 0.24 -7.88 1.29
CA ALA A 14 -0.31 -6.88 2.20
C ALA A 14 -0.85 -5.65 1.45
N THR A 15 -0.20 -5.23 0.36
CA THR A 15 -0.72 -4.13 -0.49
C THR A 15 -2.03 -4.48 -1.15
N ARG A 16 -2.20 -5.72 -1.62
CA ARG A 16 -3.47 -6.20 -2.19
C ARG A 16 -4.58 -6.25 -1.15
N ALA A 17 -4.27 -6.66 0.08
CA ALA A 17 -5.23 -6.60 1.18
C ALA A 17 -5.63 -5.16 1.52
N ARG A 18 -4.66 -4.23 1.55
CA ARG A 18 -4.92 -2.79 1.68
C ARG A 18 -5.84 -2.26 0.59
N ALA A 19 -5.58 -2.62 -0.68
CA ALA A 19 -6.43 -2.23 -1.80
C ALA A 19 -7.86 -2.76 -1.62
N GLY A 20 -8.02 -4.00 -1.14
CA GLY A 20 -9.33 -4.56 -0.79
C GLY A 20 -10.07 -3.77 0.30
N LEU A 21 -9.38 -3.33 1.36
CA LEU A 21 -9.97 -2.50 2.41
C LEU A 21 -10.45 -1.13 1.87
N LEU A 22 -9.62 -0.47 1.05
CA LEU A 22 -9.99 0.78 0.39
C LEU A 22 -11.18 0.60 -0.56
N ASN A 23 -11.29 -0.58 -1.16
CA ASN A 23 -12.41 -0.94 -2.02
C ASN A 23 -13.74 -1.04 -1.23
N ILE A 24 -13.70 -1.61 -0.01
CA ILE A 24 -14.85 -1.64 0.90
C ILE A 24 -15.29 -0.22 1.27
N ILE A 25 -14.33 0.64 1.66
CA ILE A 25 -14.59 2.05 1.97
C ILE A 25 -15.23 2.76 0.76
N SER A 26 -14.70 2.54 -0.45
CA SER A 26 -15.19 3.13 -1.68
C SER A 26 -16.60 2.64 -2.02
N ALA A 27 -16.89 1.34 -1.86
CA ALA A 27 -18.22 0.77 -2.09
C ALA A 27 -19.28 1.41 -1.19
N ILE A 28 -18.97 1.53 0.11
CA ILE A 28 -19.87 2.16 1.09
C ILE A 28 -20.07 3.64 0.74
N THR A 29 -18.98 4.35 0.40
CA THR A 29 -19.03 5.77 0.00
C THR A 29 -19.93 5.97 -1.23
N ILE A 30 -19.78 5.13 -2.26
CA ILE A 30 -20.61 5.18 -3.48
C ILE A 30 -22.08 4.88 -3.12
N ALA A 31 -22.35 3.84 -2.34
CA ALA A 31 -23.71 3.49 -1.94
C ALA A 31 -24.39 4.63 -1.18
N LEU A 32 -23.69 5.28 -0.24
CA LEU A 32 -24.20 6.43 0.49
C LEU A 32 -24.45 7.64 -0.42
N LEU A 33 -23.51 7.97 -1.32
CA LEU A 33 -23.68 9.07 -2.27
C LEU A 33 -24.87 8.89 -3.21
N LEU A 34 -25.20 7.65 -3.59
CA LEU A 34 -26.31 7.34 -4.50
C LEU A 34 -27.65 7.14 -3.79
N MET A 35 -27.68 6.47 -2.64
CA MET A 35 -28.92 6.14 -1.92
C MET A 35 -29.33 7.20 -0.90
N ARG A 36 -28.36 7.93 -0.34
CA ARG A 36 -28.54 8.88 0.76
C ARG A 36 -27.63 10.10 0.53
N PRO A 37 -27.80 10.87 -0.55
CA PRO A 37 -26.90 11.97 -0.92
C PRO A 37 -26.76 13.04 0.19
N GLU A 38 -27.76 13.17 1.05
CA GLU A 38 -27.74 14.05 2.23
C GLU A 38 -26.66 13.68 3.26
N THR A 39 -26.18 12.43 3.28
CA THR A 39 -25.22 11.91 4.27
C THR A 39 -23.75 12.09 3.90
N ASP A 40 -23.48 12.78 2.79
CA ASP A 40 -22.18 13.12 2.21
C ASP A 40 -20.93 12.67 3.00
N PRO A 41 -20.54 11.39 2.86
CA PRO A 41 -19.44 10.81 3.63
C PRO A 41 -18.07 11.31 3.18
N VAL A 42 -17.97 11.99 2.04
CA VAL A 42 -16.70 12.40 1.42
C VAL A 42 -15.96 13.41 2.29
N ILE A 43 -16.68 14.24 3.05
CA ILE A 43 -16.05 15.22 3.94
C ILE A 43 -15.28 14.56 5.09
N ILE A 44 -15.66 13.34 5.50
CA ILE A 44 -15.01 12.58 6.57
C ILE A 44 -14.01 11.59 5.98
N ILE A 45 -14.44 10.81 4.98
CA ILE A 45 -13.63 9.73 4.39
C ILE A 45 -12.52 10.29 3.49
N GLY A 46 -12.76 11.39 2.78
CA GLY A 46 -11.79 12.01 1.86
C GLY A 46 -10.47 12.36 2.55
N PRO A 47 -10.47 13.14 3.65
CA PRO A 47 -9.26 13.45 4.41
C PRO A 47 -8.55 12.21 4.97
N LEU A 48 -9.30 11.21 5.45
CA LEU A 48 -8.74 9.96 5.99
C LEU A 48 -8.01 9.16 4.90
N VAL A 49 -8.63 8.99 3.72
CA VAL A 49 -8.03 8.29 2.58
C VAL A 49 -6.84 9.06 2.02
N LEU A 50 -6.93 10.39 1.93
CA LEU A 50 -5.83 11.24 1.50
C LEU A 50 -4.62 11.08 2.43
N PHE A 51 -4.83 11.19 3.74
CA PHE A 51 -3.79 10.98 4.74
C PHE A 51 -3.18 9.58 4.62
N ASP A 52 -3.99 8.53 4.53
CA ASP A 52 -3.53 7.16 4.39
C ASP A 52 -2.66 6.94 3.15
N MET A 53 -3.04 7.52 2.00
CA MET A 53 -2.27 7.44 0.76
C MET A 53 -0.92 8.16 0.87
N LEU A 54 -0.90 9.37 1.43
CA LEU A 54 0.32 10.15 1.61
C LEU A 54 1.26 9.53 2.65
N ALA A 55 0.71 9.05 3.77
CA ALA A 55 1.47 8.33 4.79
C ALA A 55 2.12 7.08 4.21
N ALA A 56 1.39 6.33 3.36
CA ALA A 56 1.96 5.20 2.66
C ALA A 56 3.04 5.59 1.66
N ALA A 57 2.82 6.63 0.84
CA ALA A 57 3.82 7.15 -0.09
C ALA A 57 5.13 7.55 0.60
N ALA A 58 5.04 8.16 1.78
CA ALA A 58 6.21 8.58 2.54
C ALA A 58 6.90 7.42 3.27
N THR A 59 6.13 6.57 3.96
CA THR A 59 6.67 5.64 4.98
C THR A 59 6.51 4.15 4.64
N GLY A 60 5.71 3.79 3.64
CA GLY A 60 5.32 2.40 3.35
C GLY A 60 4.03 2.00 4.09
N LEU A 61 3.74 0.69 4.18
CA LEU A 61 2.48 0.24 4.78
C LEU A 61 2.37 0.50 6.29
N THR A 62 3.50 0.53 7.01
CA THR A 62 3.52 0.61 8.48
C THR A 62 4.55 1.64 8.94
N PRO A 63 4.34 2.34 10.08
CA PRO A 63 3.18 2.25 10.98
C PRO A 63 2.06 3.27 10.71
N PHE A 64 2.26 4.24 9.79
CA PHE A 64 1.40 5.43 9.71
C PHE A 64 0.20 5.32 8.77
N SER A 65 0.19 4.38 7.82
CA SER A 65 -0.97 4.15 6.95
C SER A 65 -1.96 3.23 7.68
N PRO A 66 -3.12 3.72 8.18
CA PRO A 66 -4.08 2.88 8.91
C PRO A 66 -4.55 1.68 8.10
N THR A 67 -4.82 1.86 6.79
CA THR A 67 -5.23 0.75 5.94
C THR A 67 -4.06 -0.18 5.60
N GLY A 68 -2.83 0.35 5.56
CA GLY A 68 -1.61 -0.43 5.38
C GLY A 68 -1.26 -1.30 6.59
N VAL A 69 -1.43 -0.77 7.80
CA VAL A 69 -1.31 -1.52 9.06
C VAL A 69 -2.34 -2.64 9.10
N LEU A 70 -3.61 -2.32 8.82
CA LEU A 70 -4.67 -3.33 8.81
C LEU A 70 -4.46 -4.39 7.72
N GLY A 71 -4.06 -3.99 6.51
CA GLY A 71 -3.74 -4.92 5.42
C GLY A 71 -2.54 -5.83 5.76
N THR A 72 -1.53 -5.29 6.45
CA THR A 72 -0.40 -6.07 6.96
C THR A 72 -0.87 -7.06 8.02
N ALA A 73 -1.69 -6.63 8.97
CA ALA A 73 -2.23 -7.47 10.03
C ALA A 73 -3.06 -8.64 9.47
N LEU A 74 -3.93 -8.38 8.49
CA LEU A 74 -4.76 -9.41 7.84
C LEU A 74 -3.95 -10.45 7.05
N THR A 75 -2.72 -10.13 6.66
CA THR A 75 -1.88 -10.99 5.80
C THR A 75 -0.66 -11.58 6.51
N MET A 76 -0.54 -11.42 7.83
CA MET A 76 0.63 -11.89 8.60
C MET A 76 0.91 -13.40 8.45
N GLY A 77 -0.11 -14.21 8.25
CA GLY A 77 0.01 -15.66 8.03
C GLY A 77 0.16 -16.09 6.56
N ILE A 78 0.14 -15.15 5.61
CA ILE A 78 0.18 -15.44 4.17
C ILE A 78 1.61 -15.23 3.66
N ARG A 79 2.08 -16.11 2.76
CA ARG A 79 3.42 -15.99 2.17
C ARG A 79 3.59 -14.62 1.49
N PRO A 80 4.59 -13.82 1.88
CA PRO A 80 4.79 -12.48 1.31
C PRO A 80 5.41 -12.56 -0.08
N VAL A 81 4.94 -11.71 -0.98
CA VAL A 81 5.50 -11.55 -2.33
C VAL A 81 6.18 -10.20 -2.41
N TRP A 82 7.51 -10.19 -2.54
CA TRP A 82 8.29 -8.96 -2.47
C TRP A 82 8.43 -8.29 -3.84
N LYS A 83 7.93 -7.06 -3.96
CA LYS A 83 8.01 -6.21 -5.16
C LYS A 83 8.74 -4.89 -4.86
N PRO A 84 9.38 -4.26 -5.85
CA PRO A 84 10.08 -2.97 -5.64
C PRO A 84 9.12 -1.89 -5.17
N THR A 85 9.61 -0.99 -4.30
CA THR A 85 8.77 -0.01 -3.61
C THR A 85 8.51 1.24 -4.43
N ARG A 86 9.43 1.67 -5.32
CA ARG A 86 9.27 2.92 -6.08
C ARG A 86 8.00 2.96 -6.94
N PRO A 87 7.66 1.93 -7.76
CA PRO A 87 6.43 1.95 -8.54
C PRO A 87 5.18 2.02 -7.66
N LYS A 88 5.23 1.42 -6.47
CA LYS A 88 4.11 1.42 -5.54
C LYS A 88 3.93 2.78 -4.85
N ARG A 89 5.02 3.46 -4.49
CA ARG A 89 4.95 4.85 -3.98
C ARG A 89 4.33 5.79 -4.99
N PHE A 90 4.68 5.67 -6.26
CA PHE A 90 4.03 6.41 -7.34
C PHE A 90 2.53 6.11 -7.43
N ALA A 91 2.14 4.82 -7.35
CA ALA A 91 0.74 4.44 -7.34
C ALA A 91 -0.04 5.06 -6.17
N TRP A 92 0.55 5.14 -4.97
CA TRP A 92 -0.09 5.78 -3.82
C TRP A 92 -0.16 7.30 -3.93
N LEU A 93 0.82 7.95 -4.54
CA LEU A 93 0.74 9.38 -4.87
C LEU A 93 -0.40 9.66 -5.86
N LEU A 94 -0.57 8.78 -6.86
CA LEU A 94 -1.68 8.86 -7.80
C LEU A 94 -3.04 8.62 -7.12
N GLY A 95 -3.11 7.67 -6.18
CA GLY A 95 -4.31 7.49 -5.34
C GLY A 95 -4.60 8.71 -4.46
N GLY A 96 -3.55 9.30 -3.87
CA GLY A 96 -3.64 10.52 -3.08
C GLY A 96 -4.10 11.73 -3.89
N SER A 97 -3.64 11.89 -5.13
CA SER A 97 -4.09 12.99 -6.00
C SER A 97 -5.57 12.83 -6.36
N LEU A 98 -6.04 11.62 -6.66
CA LEU A 98 -7.47 11.37 -6.89
C LEU A 98 -8.33 11.67 -5.65
N ALA A 99 -7.86 11.28 -4.46
CA ALA A 99 -8.53 11.61 -3.20
C ALA A 99 -8.56 13.13 -2.95
N ALA A 100 -7.47 13.83 -3.21
CA ALA A 100 -7.39 15.29 -3.11
C ALA A 100 -8.33 15.98 -4.11
N THR A 101 -8.41 15.50 -5.35
CA THR A 101 -9.36 16.00 -6.36
C THR A 101 -10.80 15.79 -5.91
N CYS A 102 -11.14 14.60 -5.39
CA CYS A 102 -12.48 14.32 -4.87
C CYS A 102 -12.85 15.25 -3.70
N LEU A 103 -11.93 15.46 -2.76
CA LEU A 103 -12.12 16.38 -1.65
C LEU A 103 -12.25 17.83 -2.12
N ALA A 104 -11.43 18.27 -3.07
CA ALA A 104 -11.52 19.61 -3.66
C ALA A 104 -12.87 19.82 -4.34
N MET A 105 -13.32 18.89 -5.19
CA MET A 105 -14.65 18.93 -5.80
C MET A 105 -15.76 19.07 -4.77
N ARG A 106 -15.65 18.32 -3.67
CA ARG A 106 -16.61 18.41 -2.57
C ARG A 106 -16.61 19.79 -1.89
N LEU A 107 -15.45 20.38 -1.67
CA LEU A 107 -15.30 21.73 -1.09
C LEU A 107 -15.86 22.82 -2.02
N PHE A 108 -15.79 22.63 -3.34
CA PHE A 108 -16.40 23.52 -4.34
C PHE A 108 -17.90 23.26 -4.59
N GLY A 109 -18.53 22.36 -3.83
CA GLY A 109 -19.97 22.09 -3.94
C GLY A 109 -20.37 21.28 -5.19
N ALA A 110 -19.48 20.40 -5.69
CA ALA A 110 -19.81 19.50 -6.78
C ALA A 110 -20.97 18.56 -6.42
N SER A 111 -21.70 18.10 -7.44
CA SER A 111 -22.85 17.21 -7.26
C SER A 111 -22.44 15.82 -6.75
N PRO A 112 -23.30 15.13 -5.97
CA PRO A 112 -23.01 13.78 -5.47
C PRO A 112 -22.69 12.77 -6.58
N LEU A 113 -23.29 12.93 -7.76
CA LEU A 113 -23.02 12.09 -8.93
C LEU A 113 -21.58 12.28 -9.45
N ALA A 114 -21.07 13.52 -9.47
CA ALA A 114 -19.71 13.80 -9.88
C ALA A 114 -18.70 13.21 -8.88
N LEU A 115 -18.99 13.31 -7.57
CA LEU A 115 -18.18 12.68 -6.53
C LEU A 115 -18.20 11.15 -6.67
N ALA A 116 -19.38 10.56 -6.86
CA ALA A 116 -19.54 9.12 -7.05
C ALA A 116 -18.77 8.61 -8.28
N ALA A 117 -18.72 9.38 -9.37
CA ALA A 117 -17.95 9.02 -10.56
C ALA A 117 -16.44 8.94 -10.26
N VAL A 118 -15.87 9.92 -9.55
CA VAL A 118 -14.45 9.90 -9.16
C VAL A 118 -14.14 8.74 -8.22
N VAL A 119 -15.00 8.52 -7.21
CA VAL A 119 -14.85 7.40 -6.28
C VAL A 119 -15.01 6.06 -7.00
N ALA A 120 -15.88 5.95 -8.01
CA ALA A 120 -16.03 4.75 -8.83
C ALA A 120 -14.77 4.45 -9.66
N VAL A 121 -14.09 5.47 -10.19
CA VAL A 121 -12.77 5.29 -10.82
C VAL A 121 -11.77 4.74 -9.82
N CYS A 122 -11.70 5.31 -8.61
CA CYS A 122 -10.82 4.81 -7.55
C CYS A 122 -11.15 3.36 -7.15
N PHE A 123 -12.43 3.03 -7.05
CA PHE A 123 -12.93 1.68 -6.79
C PHE A 123 -12.43 0.70 -7.84
N VAL A 124 -12.56 1.02 -9.14
CA VAL A 124 -12.08 0.14 -10.21
C VAL A 124 -10.57 -0.07 -10.14
N LEU A 125 -9.79 1.01 -9.96
CA LEU A 125 -8.34 0.92 -9.90
C LEU A 125 -7.86 0.07 -8.71
N THR A 126 -8.46 0.26 -7.53
CA THR A 126 -8.14 -0.52 -6.33
C THR A 126 -8.64 -1.96 -6.42
N TRP A 127 -9.79 -2.18 -7.08
CA TRP A 127 -10.31 -3.51 -7.36
C TRP A 127 -9.36 -4.32 -8.24
N LEU A 128 -8.84 -3.74 -9.33
CA LEU A 128 -7.87 -4.40 -10.21
C LEU A 128 -6.62 -4.85 -9.44
N GLU A 129 -6.12 -4.01 -8.53
CA GLU A 129 -4.98 -4.37 -7.68
C GLU A 129 -5.34 -5.48 -6.70
N ALA A 130 -6.49 -5.37 -6.01
CA ALA A 130 -6.90 -6.35 -5.02
C ALA A 130 -7.15 -7.74 -5.63
N THR A 131 -7.98 -7.83 -6.68
CA THR A 131 -8.46 -9.09 -7.25
C THR A 131 -7.49 -9.68 -8.27
N LEU A 132 -7.09 -8.89 -9.27
CA LEU A 132 -6.22 -9.36 -10.36
C LEU A 132 -4.74 -9.28 -10.02
N GLY A 133 -4.36 -8.51 -8.99
CA GLY A 133 -2.95 -8.22 -8.72
C GLY A 133 -2.35 -7.25 -9.73
N PHE A 134 -3.19 -6.50 -10.46
CA PHE A 134 -2.76 -5.54 -11.48
C PHE A 134 -2.90 -4.11 -10.96
N CYS A 135 -1.77 -3.50 -10.60
CA CYS A 135 -1.72 -2.09 -10.17
C CYS A 135 -1.43 -1.18 -11.36
N VAL A 136 -2.44 -0.42 -11.81
CA VAL A 136 -2.33 0.53 -12.92
C VAL A 136 -1.26 1.59 -12.66
N GLY A 137 -1.13 2.08 -11.42
CA GLY A 137 -0.10 3.05 -11.05
C GLY A 137 1.32 2.48 -11.21
N CYS A 138 1.56 1.25 -10.76
CA CYS A 138 2.85 0.58 -10.98
C CYS A 138 3.14 0.36 -12.47
N TYR A 139 2.13 0.00 -13.25
CA TYR A 139 2.26 -0.18 -14.71
C TYR A 139 2.65 1.14 -15.39
N LEU A 140 1.97 2.24 -15.03
CA LEU A 140 2.26 3.57 -15.56
C LEU A 140 3.68 4.02 -15.18
N HIS A 141 4.11 3.78 -13.93
CA HIS A 141 5.49 4.06 -13.52
C HIS A 141 6.51 3.29 -14.37
N LYS A 142 6.27 1.99 -14.62
CA LYS A 142 7.14 1.17 -15.48
C LYS A 142 7.21 1.75 -16.89
N LEU A 143 6.09 2.21 -17.44
CA LEU A 143 6.03 2.76 -18.78
C LEU A 143 6.78 4.10 -18.90
N ILE A 144 6.70 4.97 -17.89
CA ILE A 144 7.29 6.31 -17.94
C ILE A 144 8.78 6.30 -17.62
N TRP A 145 9.20 5.57 -16.58
CA TRP A 145 10.58 5.62 -16.08
C TRP A 145 11.39 4.34 -16.33
N GLY A 146 10.77 3.28 -16.84
CA GLY A 146 11.37 1.95 -16.84
C GLY A 146 11.44 1.36 -15.42
N CYS A 147 11.71 0.06 -15.34
CA CYS A 147 11.98 -0.62 -14.06
C CYS A 147 12.70 -1.94 -14.30
N GLU A 148 14.03 -1.92 -14.32
CA GLU A 148 14.86 -3.13 -14.48
C GLU A 148 14.66 -4.10 -13.30
N GLU A 149 14.52 -3.57 -12.08
CA GLU A 149 14.34 -4.37 -10.86
C GLU A 149 12.95 -5.04 -10.75
N CYS A 150 11.97 -4.64 -11.58
CA CYS A 150 10.62 -5.21 -11.57
C CYS A 150 10.55 -6.62 -12.17
N GLU A 151 11.50 -6.96 -13.04
CA GLU A 151 11.53 -8.25 -13.76
C GLU A 151 12.38 -9.31 -13.05
N VAL A 152 13.28 -8.89 -12.15
CA VAL A 152 14.15 -9.82 -11.42
C VAL A 152 13.37 -10.48 -10.27
N ARG A 153 13.37 -11.82 -10.27
CA ARG A 153 12.78 -12.62 -9.17
C ARG A 153 13.51 -12.30 -7.87
N TYR A 154 12.75 -11.90 -6.85
CA TYR A 154 13.31 -11.70 -5.51
C TYR A 154 13.83 -13.03 -4.96
N VAL A 155 15.14 -13.13 -4.79
CA VAL A 155 15.76 -14.16 -3.97
C VAL A 155 16.05 -13.52 -2.62
N ARG A 156 15.42 -14.02 -1.56
CA ARG A 156 15.78 -13.60 -0.20
C ARG A 156 17.17 -14.17 0.09
N GLU A 157 18.21 -13.39 -0.14
CA GLU A 157 19.52 -13.68 0.42
C GLU A 157 19.39 -13.59 1.94
N ILE A 158 19.46 -14.74 2.61
CA ILE A 158 19.63 -14.78 4.06
C ILE A 158 21.06 -14.28 4.26
N ALA A 159 21.22 -13.06 4.77
CA ALA A 159 22.53 -12.57 5.17
C ALA A 159 23.19 -13.68 6.02
N PRO A 160 24.41 -14.14 5.68
CA PRO A 160 25.09 -15.14 6.48
C PRO A 160 25.11 -14.64 7.91
N ARG A 161 24.67 -15.49 8.85
CA ARG A 161 24.85 -15.23 10.28
C ARG A 161 26.33 -14.87 10.45
N PRO A 162 26.70 -13.71 11.04
CA PRO A 162 28.10 -13.43 11.30
C PRO A 162 28.66 -14.64 12.05
N ALA A 163 29.77 -15.20 11.55
CA ALA A 163 30.38 -16.37 12.15
C ALA A 163 30.50 -16.10 13.66
N LEU A 164 29.95 -17.00 14.47
CA LEU A 164 30.17 -16.96 15.91
C LEU A 164 31.68 -16.90 16.11
N ASN A 165 32.16 -15.77 16.64
CA ASN A 165 33.57 -15.60 16.91
C ASN A 165 33.95 -16.66 17.97
N PRO A 166 34.90 -17.57 17.72
CA PRO A 166 35.25 -18.62 18.67
C PRO A 166 35.86 -18.09 19.98
N GLU A 167 36.08 -16.78 20.09
CA GLU A 167 36.60 -16.09 21.27
C GLU A 167 35.53 -15.57 22.24
N SER A 168 34.24 -15.91 22.08
CA SER A 168 33.29 -15.63 23.16
C SER A 168 33.58 -16.58 24.33
N PRO A 169 34.01 -16.09 25.50
CA PRO A 169 34.35 -16.94 26.63
C PRO A 169 33.13 -17.76 27.03
N ALA A 170 33.31 -19.06 27.19
CA ALA A 170 32.28 -19.96 27.68
C ALA A 170 31.68 -19.37 28.96
N ILE A 171 30.38 -19.10 28.94
CA ILE A 171 29.62 -18.76 30.13
C ILE A 171 29.74 -19.98 31.06
N ASN A 172 30.55 -19.86 32.11
CA ASN A 172 30.73 -20.88 33.14
C ASN A 172 29.36 -21.23 33.74
N LEU A 173 28.82 -22.39 33.36
CA LEU A 173 27.59 -22.95 33.90
C LEU A 173 27.82 -23.75 35.20
N GLU A 174 29.04 -23.73 35.75
CA GLU A 174 29.46 -24.57 36.88
C GLU A 174 29.28 -23.93 38.28
N SER A 175 28.30 -23.03 38.45
CA SER A 175 28.04 -22.35 39.75
C SER A 175 26.62 -22.57 40.28
N ARG A 176 25.88 -23.56 39.78
CA ARG A 176 24.59 -23.96 40.36
C ARG A 176 24.55 -25.47 40.59
N ALA A 177 25.31 -25.90 41.59
CA ALA A 177 25.10 -27.14 42.32
C ALA A 177 25.12 -26.80 43.82
#